data_AF-A0A9P8VH67-F1
#
_entry.id   AF-A0A9P8VH67-F1
#
_cell.length_a   1.000
_cell.length_b   1.000
_cell.length_c   1.000
_cell.angle_alpha   90.00
_cell.angle_beta   90.00
_cell.angle_gamma   90.00
#
_symmetry.space_group_name_H-M   'P 1'
#
loop_
_entity.id
_entity.type
_entity.pdbx_description
1 polymer ?
#
loop_
_entity_poly.entity_id
_entity_poly.type
_entity_poly.pdbx_seq_one_letter_code
_entity_poly.pdbx_strand_id
1 'polypeptide(L)'
;MHIQVYQQEEVSDEMLRKAALLFSKDYGIWGRAPANAAFKPKPGTQINLTASRVRAQCFPEAADAVYATAIMDGVLVGNVFGCRWSYNGKSVLWITQLVVSSSFRRRGVATRMLESLLQDGDEIFGILSSHPAALKALSRAFGQMVPSSVSLDFIRDNAAGILAASPIQYIRDGALSGTLFGDAQVDIVSGVNTDFWVDHEEPMQALSSLQEQWPLGNLPEGHEYLLVFELPSPRPK
;
A
#
# COMPACT_ATOMS: atom_id res chain seq x y z
N MET A 1 -19.68 3.32 12.42
CA MET A 1 -18.83 3.03 11.25
C MET A 1 -19.23 1.70 10.67
N HIS A 2 -19.58 1.69 9.39
CA HIS A 2 -19.94 0.50 8.63
C HIS A 2 -18.87 0.25 7.56
N ILE A 3 -18.50 -1.01 7.35
CA ILE A 3 -17.56 -1.40 6.31
C ILE A 3 -18.33 -2.21 5.27
N GLN A 4 -18.13 -1.87 4.00
CA GLN A 4 -18.73 -2.56 2.86
C GLN A 4 -17.63 -3.01 1.92
N VAL A 5 -17.74 -4.24 1.42
CA VAL A 5 -16.79 -4.86 0.50
C VAL A 5 -17.50 -5.11 -0.83
N TYR A 6 -16.80 -4.88 -1.92
CA TYR A 6 -17.28 -4.96 -3.29
C TYR A 6 -16.27 -5.70 -4.15
N GLN A 7 -16.75 -6.62 -4.96
CA GLN A 7 -15.98 -7.19 -6.07
C GLN A 7 -15.88 -6.18 -7.22
N GLN A 8 -14.89 -6.38 -8.09
CA GLN A 8 -14.62 -5.48 -9.22
C GLN A 8 -15.87 -5.15 -10.06
N GLU A 9 -16.77 -6.11 -10.27
CA GLU A 9 -17.99 -5.97 -11.08
C GLU A 9 -19.05 -5.09 -10.39
N GLU A 10 -19.01 -5.01 -9.06
CA GLU A 10 -19.94 -4.22 -8.24
C GLU A 10 -19.49 -2.75 -8.13
N VAL A 11 -18.25 -2.43 -8.53
CA VAL A 11 -17.66 -1.10 -8.37
C VAL A 11 -18.12 -0.15 -9.47
N SER A 12 -19.03 0.74 -9.10
CA SER A 12 -19.53 1.81 -9.97
C SER A 12 -18.51 2.96 -10.15
N ASP A 13 -18.66 3.72 -11.25
CA ASP A 13 -17.85 4.93 -11.49
C ASP A 13 -18.01 5.98 -10.38
N GLU A 14 -19.20 6.06 -9.77
CA GLU A 14 -19.43 6.99 -8.67
C GLU A 14 -18.61 6.63 -7.42
N MET A 15 -18.46 5.33 -7.13
CA MET A 15 -17.58 4.87 -6.05
C MET A 15 -16.13 5.24 -6.33
N LEU A 16 -15.67 5.10 -7.58
CA LEU A 16 -14.32 5.51 -7.99
C LEU A 16 -14.11 7.02 -7.90
N ARG A 17 -15.11 7.84 -8.24
CA ARG A 17 -15.05 9.30 -8.05
C ARG A 17 -14.90 9.67 -6.58
N LYS A 18 -15.64 9.00 -5.69
CA LYS A 18 -15.54 9.22 -4.24
C LYS A 18 -14.17 8.81 -3.69
N ALA A 19 -13.64 7.65 -4.13
CA ALA A 19 -12.30 7.21 -3.77
C ALA A 19 -11.21 8.19 -4.26
N ALA A 20 -11.31 8.62 -5.52
CA ALA A 20 -10.43 9.62 -6.12
C ALA A 20 -10.45 10.96 -5.36
N LEU A 21 -11.64 11.41 -4.94
CA LEU A 21 -11.79 12.62 -4.13
C LEU A 21 -11.17 12.47 -2.75
N LEU A 22 -11.41 11.34 -2.07
CA LEU A 22 -10.82 11.06 -0.76
C LEU A 22 -9.29 11.00 -0.85
N PHE A 23 -8.75 10.29 -1.84
CA PHE A 23 -7.32 10.23 -2.12
C PHE A 23 -6.76 11.64 -2.35
N SER A 24 -7.37 12.41 -3.24
CA SER A 24 -6.84 13.73 -3.62
C SER A 24 -6.84 14.71 -2.45
N LYS A 25 -7.77 14.54 -1.50
CA LYS A 25 -7.89 15.38 -0.32
C LYS A 25 -6.91 14.98 0.79
N ASP A 26 -6.77 13.69 1.04
CA ASP A 26 -6.16 13.18 2.26
C ASP A 26 -4.85 12.42 2.04
N TYR A 27 -4.50 11.99 0.83
CA TYR A 27 -3.32 11.13 0.64
C TYR A 27 -1.99 11.84 0.87
N GLY A 28 -1.81 13.04 0.31
CA GLY A 28 -0.57 13.80 0.47
C GLY A 28 -0.42 14.96 -0.50
N ILE A 29 0.73 15.63 -0.40
CA ILE A 29 1.16 16.70 -1.29
C ILE A 29 2.42 16.28 -2.04
N TRP A 30 2.69 16.90 -3.18
CA TRP A 30 3.92 16.68 -3.91
C TRP A 30 5.11 17.32 -3.20
N GLY A 31 6.18 16.55 -3.04
CA GLY A 31 7.51 17.01 -2.63
C GLY A 31 8.30 17.61 -3.80
N ARG A 32 9.62 17.71 -3.62
CA ARG A 32 10.52 18.26 -4.65
C ARG A 32 11.08 17.15 -5.52
N ALA A 33 10.61 17.06 -6.77
CA ALA A 33 11.21 16.17 -7.76
C ALA A 33 12.62 16.66 -8.20
N PRO A 34 13.55 15.73 -8.52
CA PRO A 34 14.88 16.08 -8.99
C PRO A 34 14.84 16.72 -10.38
N ALA A 35 15.90 17.45 -10.74
CA ALA A 35 15.95 18.23 -11.98
C ALA A 35 15.85 17.37 -13.25
N ASN A 36 16.22 16.10 -13.18
CA ASN A 36 16.17 15.12 -14.28
C ASN A 36 14.92 14.22 -14.25
N ALA A 37 13.98 14.40 -13.33
CA ALA A 37 12.75 13.61 -13.29
C ALA A 37 11.91 13.83 -14.57
N ALA A 38 11.35 12.74 -15.09
CA ALA A 38 10.45 12.76 -16.25
C ALA A 38 9.16 13.53 -15.95
N PHE A 39 8.65 13.40 -14.72
CA PHE A 39 7.50 14.13 -14.20
C PHE A 39 7.95 15.12 -13.12
N LYS A 40 7.53 16.39 -13.25
CA LYS A 40 7.89 17.49 -12.33
C LYS A 40 6.63 18.10 -11.74
N PRO A 41 6.04 17.49 -10.69
CA PRO A 41 4.90 18.08 -10.02
C PRO A 41 5.31 19.40 -9.35
N LYS A 42 4.32 20.29 -9.16
CA LYS A 42 4.55 21.53 -8.40
C LYS A 42 4.64 21.18 -6.91
N PRO A 43 5.77 21.43 -6.23
CA PRO A 43 5.90 21.12 -4.81
C PRO A 43 4.86 21.88 -3.98
N GLY A 44 4.35 21.23 -2.92
CA GLY A 44 3.32 21.76 -2.04
C GLY A 44 1.89 21.72 -2.59
N THR A 45 1.68 21.17 -3.79
CA THR A 45 0.32 20.97 -4.33
C THR A 45 -0.21 19.59 -4.00
N GLN A 46 -1.53 19.46 -3.88
CA GLN A 46 -2.16 18.17 -3.60
C GLN A 46 -1.91 17.16 -4.72
N ILE A 47 -1.64 15.93 -4.32
CA ILE A 47 -1.60 14.80 -5.25
C ILE A 47 -3.04 14.55 -5.69
N ASN A 48 -3.33 14.76 -6.97
CA ASN A 48 -4.67 14.55 -7.51
C ASN A 48 -4.73 13.22 -8.28
N LEU A 49 -5.80 12.48 -8.05
CA LEU A 49 -6.07 11.22 -8.76
C LEU A 49 -7.46 11.30 -9.40
N THR A 50 -7.56 10.88 -10.66
CA THR A 50 -8.85 10.80 -11.35
C THR A 50 -9.48 9.42 -11.15
N ALA A 51 -10.81 9.32 -11.28
CA ALA A 51 -11.50 8.03 -11.25
C ALA A 51 -10.97 7.04 -12.31
N SER A 52 -10.60 7.54 -13.50
CA SER A 52 -10.00 6.71 -14.55
C SER A 52 -8.63 6.16 -14.15
N ARG A 53 -7.81 6.96 -13.43
CA ARG A 53 -6.52 6.53 -12.93
C ARG A 53 -6.67 5.52 -11.78
N VAL A 54 -7.63 5.74 -10.88
CA VAL A 54 -8.00 4.73 -9.85
C VAL A 54 -8.38 3.41 -10.51
N ARG A 55 -9.26 3.45 -11.53
CA ARG A 55 -9.67 2.24 -12.25
C ARG A 55 -8.46 1.50 -12.83
N ALA A 56 -7.60 2.20 -13.57
CA ALA A 56 -6.44 1.60 -14.20
C ALA A 56 -5.41 1.02 -13.21
N GLN A 57 -5.23 1.66 -12.05
CA GLN A 57 -4.24 1.23 -11.05
C GLN A 57 -4.75 0.16 -10.09
N CYS A 58 -6.05 0.18 -9.77
CA CYS A 58 -6.63 -0.67 -8.73
C CYS A 58 -7.44 -1.85 -9.30
N PHE A 59 -7.91 -1.75 -10.56
CA PHE A 59 -8.70 -2.78 -11.25
C PHE A 59 -8.16 -3.04 -12.66
N PRO A 60 -6.93 -3.58 -12.80
CA PRO A 60 -6.48 -4.00 -14.11
C PRO A 60 -7.40 -5.10 -14.67
N GLU A 61 -7.47 -5.17 -16.00
CA GLU A 61 -8.32 -6.15 -16.68
C GLU A 61 -7.89 -7.58 -16.33
N ALA A 62 -8.87 -8.46 -16.07
CA ALA A 62 -8.67 -9.86 -15.65
C ALA A 62 -7.96 -10.08 -14.30
N ALA A 63 -7.86 -9.06 -13.45
CA ALA A 63 -7.41 -9.25 -12.07
C ALA A 63 -8.57 -9.55 -11.11
N ASP A 64 -8.28 -10.34 -10.09
CA ASP A 64 -9.16 -10.51 -8.93
C ASP A 64 -8.93 -9.31 -8.00
N ALA A 65 -9.71 -8.24 -8.22
CA ALA A 65 -9.61 -7.02 -7.45
C ALA A 65 -10.85 -6.77 -6.58
N VAL A 66 -10.60 -6.29 -5.37
CA VAL A 66 -11.59 -6.10 -4.32
C VAL A 66 -11.48 -4.67 -3.77
N TYR A 67 -12.61 -4.13 -3.35
CA TYR A 67 -12.70 -2.79 -2.80
C TYR A 67 -13.49 -2.77 -1.50
N ALA A 68 -12.91 -2.20 -0.44
CA ALA A 68 -13.65 -1.94 0.79
C ALA A 68 -13.73 -0.46 1.11
N THR A 69 -14.88 -0.04 1.63
CA THR A 69 -15.15 1.32 2.10
C THR A 69 -15.45 1.33 3.58
N ALA A 70 -15.04 2.39 4.28
CA ALA A 70 -15.52 2.71 5.61
C ALA A 70 -16.44 3.94 5.52
N ILE A 71 -17.69 3.78 5.96
CA ILE A 71 -18.71 4.81 5.97
C ILE A 71 -19.08 5.16 7.41
N MET A 72 -19.13 6.44 7.73
CA MET A 72 -19.62 6.97 9.00
C MET A 72 -20.62 8.09 8.70
N ASP A 73 -21.84 7.95 9.23
CA ASP A 73 -22.93 8.93 9.04
C ASP A 73 -23.18 9.28 7.56
N GLY A 74 -23.09 8.28 6.68
CA GLY A 74 -23.27 8.43 5.23
C GLY A 74 -22.06 8.98 4.47
N VAL A 75 -20.96 9.29 5.16
CA VAL A 75 -19.74 9.86 4.57
C VAL A 75 -18.66 8.80 4.43
N LEU A 76 -18.00 8.75 3.27
CA LEU A 76 -16.81 7.93 3.04
C LEU A 76 -15.63 8.50 3.85
N VAL A 77 -15.17 7.75 4.86
CA VAL A 77 -14.08 8.16 5.75
C VAL A 77 -12.78 7.38 5.52
N GLY A 78 -12.84 6.31 4.74
CA GLY A 78 -11.70 5.50 4.34
C GLY A 78 -12.06 4.57 3.20
N ASN A 79 -11.05 4.19 2.41
CA ASN A 79 -11.18 3.13 1.43
C ASN A 79 -9.88 2.34 1.28
N VAL A 80 -10.00 1.11 0.82
CA VAL A 80 -8.88 0.24 0.49
C VAL A 80 -9.19 -0.56 -0.76
N PHE A 81 -8.21 -0.66 -1.65
CA PHE A 81 -8.25 -1.53 -2.82
C PHE A 81 -7.24 -2.66 -2.63
N GLY A 82 -7.66 -3.88 -2.94
CA GLY A 82 -6.84 -5.08 -2.94
C GLY A 82 -6.86 -5.74 -4.32
N CYS A 83 -5.78 -6.44 -4.67
CA CYS A 83 -5.69 -7.24 -5.88
C CYS A 83 -5.02 -8.57 -5.54
N ARG A 84 -5.54 -9.65 -6.11
CA ARG A 84 -5.01 -11.00 -5.94
C ARG A 84 -4.37 -11.54 -7.20
N TRP A 85 -3.34 -12.34 -7.00
CA TRP A 85 -2.71 -13.15 -8.03
C TRP A 85 -1.99 -14.35 -7.42
N SER A 86 -1.63 -15.33 -8.26
CA SER A 86 -0.85 -16.47 -7.82
C SER A 86 0.64 -16.23 -7.97
N TYR A 87 1.41 -16.64 -6.97
CA TYR A 87 2.86 -16.71 -7.02
C TYR A 87 3.33 -18.01 -6.37
N ASN A 88 4.08 -18.84 -7.11
CA ASN A 88 4.57 -20.15 -6.65
C ASN A 88 3.48 -21.05 -6.02
N GLY A 89 2.28 -21.04 -6.59
CA GLY A 89 1.14 -21.83 -6.13
C GLY A 89 0.43 -21.26 -4.89
N LYS A 90 0.86 -20.11 -4.37
CA LYS A 90 0.23 -19.41 -3.24
C LYS A 90 -0.59 -18.22 -3.72
N SER A 91 -1.64 -17.87 -2.97
CA SER A 91 -2.42 -16.64 -3.23
C SER A 91 -1.76 -15.43 -2.57
N VAL A 92 -1.53 -14.39 -3.37
CA VAL A 92 -1.08 -13.07 -2.91
C VAL A 92 -2.29 -12.16 -2.79
N LEU A 93 -2.50 -11.52 -1.63
CA LEU A 93 -3.37 -10.36 -1.48
C LEU A 93 -2.50 -9.10 -1.36
N TRP A 94 -2.54 -8.27 -2.39
CA TRP A 94 -1.79 -7.03 -2.43
C TRP A 94 -2.68 -5.81 -2.27
N ILE A 95 -2.29 -4.90 -1.38
CA ILE A 95 -2.98 -3.63 -1.18
C ILE A 95 -2.43 -2.58 -2.14
N THR A 96 -3.26 -2.16 -3.09
CA THR A 96 -2.88 -1.23 -4.16
C THR A 96 -3.06 0.22 -3.75
N GLN A 97 -4.02 0.49 -2.88
CA GLN A 97 -4.25 1.79 -2.30
C GLN A 97 -4.97 1.66 -0.96
N LEU A 98 -4.52 2.42 0.04
CA LEU A 98 -5.16 2.53 1.35
C LEU A 98 -5.21 4.00 1.76
N VAL A 99 -6.42 4.53 1.91
CA VAL A 99 -6.64 5.92 2.33
C VAL A 99 -7.59 5.95 3.52
N VAL A 100 -7.20 6.68 4.56
CA VAL A 100 -8.09 7.06 5.66
C VAL A 100 -8.06 8.57 5.78
N SER A 101 -9.24 9.17 5.84
CA SER A 101 -9.38 10.61 6.04
C SER A 101 -8.63 11.03 7.30
N SER A 102 -7.87 12.12 7.19
CA SER A 102 -7.05 12.69 8.27
C SER A 102 -7.81 12.83 9.59
N SER A 103 -9.08 13.26 9.56
CA SER A 103 -9.97 13.40 10.73
C SER A 103 -10.27 12.07 11.46
N PHE A 104 -10.07 10.94 10.79
CA PHE A 104 -10.41 9.60 11.26
C PHE A 104 -9.19 8.66 11.39
N ARG A 105 -7.97 9.18 11.17
CA ARG A 105 -6.72 8.43 11.38
C ARG A 105 -6.55 8.03 12.86
N ARG A 106 -5.76 6.98 13.10
CA ARG A 106 -5.45 6.43 14.43
C ARG A 106 -6.65 5.89 15.23
N ARG A 107 -7.77 5.58 14.55
CA ARG A 107 -8.98 4.96 15.16
C ARG A 107 -9.22 3.51 14.74
N GLY A 108 -8.19 2.84 14.22
CA GLY A 108 -8.28 1.45 13.73
C GLY A 108 -9.06 1.27 12.42
N VAL A 109 -9.45 2.36 11.74
CA VAL A 109 -10.24 2.31 10.48
C VAL A 109 -9.52 1.50 9.40
N ALA A 110 -8.22 1.79 9.16
CA ALA A 110 -7.42 1.08 8.17
C ALA A 110 -7.37 -0.43 8.44
N THR A 111 -7.03 -0.84 9.66
CA THR A 111 -6.93 -2.24 10.06
C THR A 111 -8.24 -2.99 9.83
N ARG A 112 -9.38 -2.41 10.24
CA ARG A 112 -10.69 -3.04 10.04
C ARG A 112 -11.08 -3.17 8.56
N MET A 113 -10.73 -2.20 7.73
CA MET A 113 -10.96 -2.30 6.28
C MET A 113 -10.08 -3.39 5.66
N LEU A 114 -8.81 -3.48 6.06
CA LEU A 114 -7.90 -4.53 5.61
C LEU A 114 -8.40 -5.91 6.01
N GLU A 115 -8.77 -6.12 7.29
CA GLU A 115 -9.35 -7.37 7.78
C GLU A 115 -10.59 -7.80 6.97
N SER A 116 -11.42 -6.84 6.53
CA SER A 116 -12.60 -7.15 5.71
C SER A 116 -12.29 -7.65 4.30
N LEU A 117 -11.07 -7.44 3.80
CA LEU A 117 -10.65 -7.95 2.50
C LEU A 117 -10.21 -9.41 2.56
N LEU A 118 -9.86 -9.95 3.73
CA LEU A 118 -9.26 -11.26 3.88
C LEU A 118 -10.21 -12.37 3.39
N GLN A 119 -9.68 -13.29 2.58
CA GLN A 119 -10.38 -14.49 2.15
C GLN A 119 -9.63 -15.76 2.57
N ASP A 120 -10.37 -16.86 2.67
CA ASP A 120 -9.77 -18.18 2.89
C ASP A 120 -8.83 -18.51 1.73
N GLY A 121 -7.58 -18.83 2.05
CA GLY A 121 -6.54 -19.14 1.07
C GLY A 121 -5.62 -17.98 0.71
N ASP A 122 -5.84 -16.76 1.21
CA ASP A 122 -4.84 -15.69 1.14
C ASP A 122 -3.63 -16.05 2.02
N GLU A 123 -2.45 -16.18 1.43
CA GLU A 123 -1.24 -16.68 2.11
C GLU A 123 -0.12 -15.62 2.18
N ILE A 124 0.00 -14.80 1.14
CA ILE A 124 1.02 -13.76 1.03
C ILE A 124 0.34 -12.39 1.01
N PHE A 125 0.86 -11.44 1.78
CA PHE A 125 0.31 -10.09 1.88
C PHE A 125 1.37 -9.07 1.52
N GLY A 126 1.01 -8.05 0.75
CA GLY A 126 1.96 -7.03 0.31
C GLY A 126 1.37 -5.62 0.16
N ILE A 127 2.23 -4.62 0.33
CA ILE A 127 1.92 -3.20 0.08
C ILE A 127 3.19 -2.45 -0.32
N LEU A 128 3.03 -1.48 -1.21
CA LEU A 128 3.96 -0.35 -1.39
C LEU A 128 3.33 0.90 -0.81
N SER A 129 4.06 1.60 0.05
CA SER A 129 3.58 2.84 0.65
C SER A 129 4.72 3.68 1.20
N SER A 130 4.67 4.99 0.95
CA SER A 130 5.53 5.96 1.63
C SER A 130 5.21 6.12 3.12
N HIS A 131 4.00 5.73 3.56
CA HIS A 131 3.51 6.03 4.91
C HIS A 131 3.62 4.83 5.88
N PRO A 132 4.43 4.91 6.96
CA PRO A 132 4.63 3.81 7.93
C PRO A 132 3.34 3.31 8.60
N ALA A 133 2.35 4.18 8.77
CA ALA A 133 1.06 3.82 9.34
C ALA A 133 0.30 2.79 8.49
N ALA A 134 0.45 2.83 7.17
CA ALA A 134 -0.18 1.86 6.26
C ALA A 134 0.47 0.48 6.40
N LEU A 135 1.81 0.42 6.43
CA LEU A 135 2.56 -0.82 6.63
C LEU A 135 2.23 -1.46 7.98
N LYS A 136 2.16 -0.65 9.04
CA LYS A 136 1.75 -1.09 10.37
C LYS A 136 0.29 -1.56 10.41
N ALA A 137 -0.61 -0.94 9.65
CA ALA A 137 -1.99 -1.38 9.56
C ALA A 137 -2.09 -2.75 8.86
N LEU A 138 -1.33 -2.96 7.78
CA LEU A 138 -1.23 -4.24 7.06
C LEU A 138 -0.68 -5.35 7.97
N SER A 139 0.47 -5.10 8.60
CA SER A 139 1.13 -6.10 9.45
C SER A 139 0.25 -6.52 10.63
N ARG A 140 -0.53 -5.59 11.19
CA ARG A 140 -1.50 -5.89 12.25
C ARG A 140 -2.72 -6.64 11.74
N ALA A 141 -3.29 -6.23 10.61
CA ALA A 141 -4.52 -6.81 10.06
C ALA A 141 -4.35 -8.29 9.70
N PHE A 142 -3.24 -8.64 9.04
CA PHE A 142 -3.05 -10.00 8.53
C PHE A 142 -2.04 -10.79 9.35
N GLY A 143 -0.94 -10.16 9.77
CA GLY A 143 0.14 -10.80 10.53
C GLY A 143 -0.09 -10.89 12.03
N GLN A 144 -1.04 -10.12 12.57
CA GLN A 144 -1.11 -9.79 14.00
C GLN A 144 0.26 -9.36 14.58
N MET A 145 1.09 -8.77 13.74
CA MET A 145 2.50 -8.56 14.02
C MET A 145 2.84 -7.07 14.08
N VAL A 146 3.84 -6.74 14.91
CA VAL A 146 4.45 -5.41 14.89
C VAL A 146 5.43 -5.33 13.72
N PRO A 147 5.70 -4.14 13.15
CA PRO A 147 6.61 -4.01 12.01
C PRO A 147 7.98 -4.66 12.26
N SER A 148 8.52 -4.57 13.47
CA SER A 148 9.83 -5.14 13.82
C SER A 148 9.92 -6.67 13.78
N SER A 149 8.80 -7.40 13.75
CA SER A 149 8.78 -8.86 13.65
C SER A 149 8.60 -9.39 12.23
N VAL A 150 8.54 -8.50 11.23
CA VAL A 150 8.47 -8.90 9.81
C VAL A 150 9.77 -9.57 9.41
N SER A 151 9.68 -10.74 8.76
CA SER A 151 10.85 -11.43 8.22
C SER A 151 11.37 -10.71 6.98
N LEU A 152 12.55 -10.11 7.10
CA LEU A 152 13.29 -9.54 5.96
C LEU A 152 13.79 -10.62 5.01
N ASP A 153 14.02 -11.85 5.49
CA ASP A 153 14.45 -12.96 4.65
C ASP A 153 13.39 -13.31 3.61
N PHE A 154 12.11 -13.36 4.01
CA PHE A 154 11.03 -13.62 3.08
C PHE A 154 10.96 -12.56 1.96
N ILE A 155 11.10 -11.28 2.33
CA ILE A 155 11.12 -10.17 1.37
C ILE A 155 12.29 -10.33 0.41
N ARG A 156 13.52 -10.51 0.93
CA ARG A 156 14.73 -10.67 0.12
C ARG A 156 14.58 -11.78 -0.93
N ASP A 157 14.03 -12.90 -0.49
CA ASP A 157 14.01 -14.12 -1.31
C ASP A 157 12.83 -14.15 -2.30
N ASN A 158 11.76 -13.39 -2.06
CA ASN A 158 10.52 -13.49 -2.85
C ASN A 158 10.03 -12.20 -3.50
N ALA A 159 10.44 -11.02 -3.03
CA ALA A 159 9.90 -9.73 -3.50
C ALA A 159 9.98 -9.56 -5.02
N ALA A 160 11.13 -9.87 -5.62
CA ALA A 160 11.34 -9.73 -7.06
C ALA A 160 10.35 -10.58 -7.87
N GLY A 161 10.14 -11.84 -7.47
CA GLY A 161 9.21 -12.75 -8.14
C GLY A 161 7.75 -12.34 -7.94
N ILE A 162 7.38 -11.91 -6.73
CA ILE A 162 6.02 -11.46 -6.40
C ILE A 162 5.65 -10.21 -7.21
N LEU A 163 6.54 -9.23 -7.27
CA LEU A 163 6.34 -8.02 -8.08
C LEU A 163 6.23 -8.39 -9.56
N ALA A 164 7.16 -9.19 -10.10
CA ALA A 164 7.16 -9.59 -11.50
C ALA A 164 5.89 -10.35 -11.93
N ALA A 165 5.28 -11.11 -11.03
CA ALA A 165 4.02 -11.82 -11.27
C ALA A 165 2.77 -10.92 -11.17
N SER A 166 2.91 -9.67 -10.72
CA SER A 166 1.77 -8.80 -10.50
C SER A 166 1.04 -8.44 -11.80
N PRO A 167 -0.31 -8.48 -11.82
CA PRO A 167 -1.08 -7.99 -12.96
C PRO A 167 -1.00 -6.46 -13.09
N ILE A 168 -0.62 -5.76 -12.02
CA ILE A 168 -0.61 -4.30 -11.97
C ILE A 168 0.73 -3.76 -12.43
N GLN A 169 0.70 -2.92 -13.47
CA GLN A 169 1.90 -2.47 -14.15
C GLN A 169 2.90 -1.75 -13.23
N TYR A 170 2.46 -0.78 -12.41
CA TYR A 170 3.40 -0.01 -11.58
C TYR A 170 4.08 -0.87 -10.49
N ILE A 171 3.44 -1.96 -10.09
CA ILE A 171 3.99 -2.94 -9.14
C ILE A 171 4.99 -3.83 -9.87
N ARG A 172 4.59 -4.38 -11.01
CA ARG A 172 5.41 -5.28 -11.83
C ARG A 172 6.69 -4.63 -12.34
N ASP A 173 6.59 -3.38 -12.77
CA ASP A 173 7.71 -2.63 -13.35
C ASP A 173 8.53 -1.89 -12.26
N GLY A 174 8.15 -2.03 -10.98
CA GLY A 174 8.80 -1.36 -9.86
C GLY A 174 10.24 -1.80 -9.66
N ALA A 175 11.17 -0.85 -9.61
CA ALA A 175 12.59 -1.12 -9.38
C ALA A 175 12.85 -1.30 -7.87
N LEU A 176 13.11 -2.55 -7.44
CA LEU A 176 13.53 -2.83 -6.08
C LEU A 176 14.76 -1.99 -5.69
N SER A 177 14.71 -1.41 -4.50
CA SER A 177 15.71 -0.49 -3.98
C SER A 177 15.89 -0.71 -2.49
N GLY A 178 17.14 -0.67 -2.02
CA GLY A 178 17.48 -0.84 -0.63
C GLY A 178 18.59 -1.84 -0.35
N THR A 179 19.15 -1.72 0.84
CA THR A 179 20.26 -2.58 1.29
C THR A 179 19.90 -4.06 1.33
N LEU A 180 18.62 -4.41 1.51
CA LEU A 180 18.14 -5.79 1.45
C LEU A 180 18.33 -6.42 0.06
N PHE A 181 18.34 -5.59 -0.99
CA PHE A 181 18.48 -6.00 -2.39
C PHE A 181 19.88 -5.71 -2.95
N GLY A 182 20.85 -5.37 -2.09
CA GLY A 182 22.24 -5.09 -2.48
C GLY A 182 22.52 -3.66 -2.89
N ASP A 183 21.56 -2.73 -2.78
CA ASP A 183 21.81 -1.30 -2.99
C ASP A 183 22.31 -0.64 -1.70
N ALA A 184 23.63 -0.54 -1.58
CA ALA A 184 24.29 0.07 -0.42
C ALA A 184 24.35 1.61 -0.50
N GLN A 185 23.84 2.23 -1.56
CA GLN A 185 23.89 3.69 -1.75
C GLN A 185 22.69 4.42 -1.16
N VAL A 186 21.69 3.67 -0.69
CA VAL A 186 20.43 4.19 -0.13
C VAL A 186 20.23 3.69 1.30
N ASP A 187 19.67 4.55 2.16
CA ASP A 187 19.41 4.24 3.57
C ASP A 187 18.16 3.36 3.78
N ILE A 188 17.37 3.14 2.72
CA ILE A 188 16.21 2.25 2.78
C ILE A 188 16.68 0.80 2.84
N VAL A 189 16.02 0.00 3.67
CA VAL A 189 16.31 -1.44 3.75
C VAL A 189 15.50 -2.19 2.71
N SER A 190 14.19 -1.97 2.66
CA SER A 190 13.28 -2.61 1.69
C SER A 190 12.34 -1.58 1.10
N GLY A 191 12.54 -1.28 -0.18
CA GLY A 191 11.71 -0.34 -0.92
C GLY A 191 11.69 -0.59 -2.41
N VAL A 192 10.99 0.30 -3.09
CA VAL A 192 10.93 0.38 -4.55
C VAL A 192 11.10 1.83 -4.94
N ASN A 193 11.94 2.10 -5.94
CA ASN A 193 11.97 3.40 -6.59
C ASN A 193 10.75 3.49 -7.53
N THR A 194 9.77 4.30 -7.15
CA THR A 194 8.52 4.44 -7.90
C THR A 194 8.46 5.75 -8.68
N ASP A 195 9.53 6.58 -8.63
CA ASP A 195 9.55 7.96 -9.11
C ASP A 195 8.36 8.78 -8.58
N PHE A 196 7.87 8.42 -7.39
CA PHE A 196 6.71 9.03 -6.77
C PHE A 196 7.15 10.02 -5.69
N TRP A 197 7.32 11.27 -6.10
CA TRP A 197 7.89 12.36 -5.30
C TRP A 197 6.88 12.97 -4.31
N VAL A 198 6.28 12.15 -3.45
CA VAL A 198 5.39 12.61 -2.38
C VAL A 198 6.21 13.27 -1.26
N ASP A 199 5.66 14.31 -0.65
CA ASP A 199 6.30 14.94 0.52
C ASP A 199 6.32 13.96 1.70
N HIS A 200 7.50 13.77 2.27
CA HIS A 200 7.72 12.81 3.35
C HIS A 200 7.59 13.41 4.75
N GLU A 201 7.19 14.68 4.92
CA GLU A 201 7.08 15.30 6.25
C GLU A 201 6.05 14.57 7.13
N GLU A 202 4.82 14.37 6.64
CA GLU A 202 3.81 13.61 7.39
C GLU A 202 4.24 12.14 7.61
N PRO A 203 4.73 11.40 6.61
CA PRO A 203 5.30 10.07 6.80
C PRO A 203 6.37 9.98 7.88
N MET A 204 7.31 10.93 7.93
CA MET A 204 8.40 10.96 8.91
C MET A 204 7.91 11.34 10.31
N GLN A 205 6.95 12.26 10.42
CA GLN A 205 6.28 12.56 11.69
C GLN A 205 5.57 11.30 12.22
N ALA A 206 4.85 10.58 11.37
CA ALA A 206 4.22 9.33 11.77
C ALA A 206 5.25 8.28 12.19
N LEU A 207 6.37 8.17 11.47
CA LEU A 207 7.48 7.28 11.84
C LEU A 207 8.03 7.61 13.23
N SER A 208 8.32 8.89 13.50
CA SER A 208 8.86 9.34 14.78
C SER A 208 7.91 9.08 15.96
N SER A 209 6.61 9.00 15.69
CA SER A 209 5.59 8.67 16.69
C SER A 209 5.46 7.16 16.94
N LEU A 210 6.06 6.31 16.09
CA LEU A 210 6.17 4.88 16.36
C LEU A 210 7.19 4.68 17.47
N GLN A 211 6.74 4.32 18.66
CA GLN A 211 7.60 3.93 19.79
C GLN A 211 8.19 2.51 19.62
N GLU A 212 8.52 2.13 18.39
CA GLU A 212 8.94 0.78 17.99
C GLU A 212 10.13 0.87 17.02
N GLN A 213 10.99 -0.15 17.02
CA GLN A 213 12.11 -0.20 16.09
C GLN A 213 11.58 -0.37 14.65
N TRP A 214 11.92 0.57 13.77
CA TRP A 214 11.54 0.53 12.37
C TRP A 214 12.57 -0.27 11.55
N PRO A 215 12.18 -1.38 10.90
CA PRO A 215 13.15 -2.26 10.25
C PRO A 215 13.44 -1.89 8.79
N LEU A 216 12.68 -0.96 8.19
CA LEU A 216 12.74 -0.72 6.75
C LEU A 216 13.69 0.42 6.34
N GLY A 217 14.45 0.98 7.29
CA GLY A 217 15.39 2.07 7.04
C GLY A 217 14.70 3.43 6.86
N ASN A 218 15.44 4.41 6.35
CA ASN A 218 14.91 5.74 6.04
C ASN A 218 14.32 5.77 4.63
N LEU A 219 13.30 6.58 4.38
CA LEU A 219 12.66 6.71 3.06
C LEU A 219 13.32 7.82 2.22
N PRO A 220 14.03 7.50 1.14
CA PRO A 220 14.52 8.49 0.20
C PRO A 220 13.36 9.07 -0.60
N GLU A 221 13.51 10.30 -1.07
CA GLU A 221 12.56 10.91 -2.01
C GLU A 221 12.33 10.01 -3.24
N GLY A 222 11.09 9.97 -3.74
CA GLY A 222 10.72 9.18 -4.91
C GLY A 222 10.57 7.67 -4.67
N HIS A 223 10.84 7.20 -3.45
CA HIS A 223 10.72 5.79 -3.07
C HIS A 223 9.48 5.53 -2.23
N GLU A 224 9.05 4.27 -2.22
CA GLU A 224 8.07 3.75 -1.28
C GLU A 224 8.66 2.55 -0.52
N TYR A 225 8.26 2.39 0.74
CA TYR A 225 8.63 1.18 1.48
C TYR A 225 7.90 -0.03 0.91
N LEU A 226 8.63 -1.15 0.82
CA LEU A 226 8.08 -2.44 0.43
C LEU A 226 7.93 -3.32 1.67
N LEU A 227 6.71 -3.74 1.93
CA LEU A 227 6.39 -4.75 2.92
C LEU A 227 5.70 -5.91 2.25
N VAL A 228 6.27 -7.11 2.40
CA VAL A 228 5.66 -8.37 1.97
C VAL A 228 5.92 -9.41 3.05
N PHE A 229 4.92 -10.22 3.39
CA PHE A 229 5.09 -11.34 4.31
C PHE A 229 4.13 -12.47 3.95
N GLU A 230 4.56 -13.68 4.28
CA GLU A 230 3.73 -14.87 4.23
C GLU A 230 3.21 -15.18 5.64
N LEU A 231 1.94 -15.59 5.74
CA LEU A 231 1.43 -16.23 6.94
C LEU A 231 1.81 -17.72 6.94
N PRO A 232 2.28 -18.25 8.08
CA PRO A 232 2.48 -19.69 8.18
C PRO A 232 1.12 -20.37 7.93
N SER A 233 1.07 -21.29 6.97
CA SER A 233 -0.12 -22.12 6.77
C SER A 233 -0.51 -22.74 8.12
N PRO A 234 -1.82 -22.83 8.45
CA PRO A 234 -2.24 -23.51 9.66
C PRO A 234 -1.59 -24.90 9.65
N ARG A 235 -0.83 -25.23 10.72
CA ARG A 235 -0.23 -26.56 10.84
C ARG A 235 -1.34 -27.58 10.61
N PRO A 236 -1.10 -28.65 9.84
CA PRO A 236 -2.08 -29.73 9.76
C PRO A 236 -2.41 -30.17 11.19
N LYS A 237 -3.71 -30.20 11.49
CA LYS A 237 -4.24 -30.74 12.75
C LYS A 237 -3.84 -32.20 12.91
#